data_AF-A0A3D6BIX7-F1
#
_entry.id   AF-A0A3D6BIX7-F1
#
_cell.length_a   1.000
_cell.length_b   1.000
_cell.length_c   1.000
_cell.angle_alpha   90.00
_cell.angle_beta   90.00
_cell.angle_gamma   90.00
#
_symmetry.space_group_name_H-M   'P 1'
#
loop_
_entity.id
_entity.type
_entity.pdbx_description
1 polymer ?
#
loop_
_entity_poly.entity_id
_entity_poly.type
_entity_poly.pdbx_seq_one_letter_code
_entity_poly.pdbx_strand_id
1 'polypeptide(L)'
;MKSDDLLRHLGSVKDEYIEEIMTESVRSARRRSGKRSIVASIAASLAIVILGMAVMAADGANVEKDEMTLTSSVQSIQMARNSVIMIDVNPSIRIEVNDRDTVVAVEGLNDDSKPVLEGLELKGKDYKTAVSEIVTSLQEKEYITNLKNSILISVAAPNDDMSKEILSGAVETVESIDKAIDYGLSILSQIVSLDDAAEATAEKYGISEGRVDIINKFVAEHSDYSFDKLVENNIQLLNQLFEYVGLPEGVERIGAVAGVVPSEYEEKLNLGELNCDELISFTSAISDFYDKLSEYYSPGDVAKRIGYEFSIAESSSEDGKKLWAVLAESLTKNIGNHGAIISIGQSTVTDWINQSEIGRVIKHIATAIIPAA
;
A
#
# COMPACT_ATOMS: atom_id res chain seq x y z
N MET A 1 -43.28 -14.79 6.68
CA MET A 1 -42.30 -15.88 6.49
C MET A 1 -41.00 -15.19 6.16
N LYS A 2 -40.28 -14.72 7.18
CA LYS A 2 -39.31 -15.43 8.03
C LYS A 2 -38.09 -15.91 7.24
N SER A 3 -36.99 -15.31 7.64
CA SER A 3 -35.60 -15.39 7.23
C SER A 3 -34.95 -16.74 7.55
N ASP A 4 -35.56 -17.85 7.09
CA ASP A 4 -35.11 -19.21 7.41
C ASP A 4 -34.66 -20.03 6.18
N ASP A 5 -34.60 -19.43 4.98
CA ASP A 5 -34.29 -20.16 3.72
C ASP A 5 -32.86 -19.95 3.16
N LEU A 6 -31.98 -19.20 3.84
CA LEU A 6 -30.58 -19.01 3.39
C LEU A 6 -29.53 -19.81 4.18
N LEU A 7 -29.93 -20.62 5.16
CA LEU A 7 -29.00 -21.46 5.95
C LEU A 7 -28.88 -22.91 5.45
N ARG A 8 -29.22 -23.20 4.18
CA ARG A 8 -29.16 -24.56 3.61
C ARG A 8 -27.99 -24.85 2.67
N HIS A 9 -26.93 -24.05 2.66
CA HIS A 9 -25.71 -24.33 1.87
C HIS A 9 -24.39 -24.25 2.66
N LEU A 10 -24.43 -24.47 3.98
CA LEU A 10 -23.25 -24.78 4.79
C LEU A 10 -23.39 -26.19 5.38
N GLY A 11 -22.73 -27.14 4.74
CA GLY A 11 -22.47 -28.51 5.22
C GLY A 11 -21.45 -29.12 4.27
N SER A 12 -20.38 -29.79 4.69
CA SER A 12 -19.97 -30.29 6.00
C SER A 12 -18.47 -30.56 5.93
N VAL A 13 -17.72 -30.18 6.95
CA VAL A 13 -16.35 -30.68 7.16
C VAL A 13 -16.44 -32.19 7.40
N LYS A 14 -15.58 -32.98 6.75
CA LYS A 14 -15.49 -34.43 6.96
C LYS A 14 -14.60 -34.72 8.18
N ASP A 15 -15.19 -35.34 9.20
CA ASP A 15 -14.51 -35.90 10.36
C ASP A 15 -13.99 -37.31 10.02
N GLU A 16 -12.67 -37.46 9.82
CA GLU A 16 -12.07 -38.80 9.68
C GLU A 16 -10.62 -38.92 10.16
N TYR A 17 -10.15 -38.11 11.13
CA TYR A 17 -8.84 -38.33 11.79
C TYR A 17 -8.78 -37.86 13.26
N ILE A 18 -9.79 -38.17 14.08
CA ILE A 18 -9.67 -38.05 15.55
C ILE A 18 -10.21 -39.34 16.18
N GLU A 19 -9.44 -40.42 16.10
CA GLU A 19 -9.61 -41.59 16.98
C GLU A 19 -8.37 -42.49 16.92
N GLU A 20 -7.20 -41.98 17.33
CA GLU A 20 -6.11 -42.87 17.75
C GLU A 20 -5.14 -42.18 18.73
N ILE A 21 -5.69 -41.56 19.77
CA ILE A 21 -4.89 -41.18 20.94
C ILE A 21 -5.70 -41.60 22.17
N MET A 22 -5.07 -42.42 23.03
CA MET A 22 -5.47 -42.81 24.39
C MET A 22 -6.17 -44.17 24.57
N THR A 23 -5.37 -45.25 24.55
CA THR A 23 -5.32 -46.44 25.47
C THR A 23 -4.69 -47.59 24.67
N GLU A 24 -3.62 -48.29 25.06
CA GLU A 24 -3.36 -48.93 26.34
C GLU A 24 -1.87 -49.37 26.45
N SER A 25 -1.50 -49.85 27.64
CA SER A 25 -0.16 -49.90 28.23
C SER A 25 0.79 -51.04 27.83
N VAL A 26 2.09 -50.71 27.88
CA VAL A 26 3.28 -51.45 28.38
C VAL A 26 3.26 -52.99 28.41
N ARG A 27 4.19 -53.61 27.66
CA ARG A 27 4.99 -54.79 28.09
C ARG A 27 6.39 -54.80 27.45
N SER A 28 7.33 -55.40 28.16
CA SER A 28 8.78 -55.20 28.10
C SER A 28 9.57 -56.05 27.09
N ALA A 29 10.76 -55.51 26.76
CA ALA A 29 12.06 -56.18 26.51
C ALA A 29 12.39 -56.73 25.10
N ARG A 30 13.36 -56.11 24.40
CA ARG A 30 14.79 -56.55 24.32
C ARG A 30 15.66 -55.58 23.49
N ARG A 31 16.92 -55.41 23.92
CA ARG A 31 18.01 -54.61 23.32
C ARG A 31 18.42 -55.01 21.90
N ARG A 32 18.68 -54.02 21.04
CA ARG A 32 19.89 -53.84 20.16
C ARG A 32 19.72 -52.54 19.34
N SER A 33 20.49 -51.49 19.64
CA SER A 33 21.73 -51.06 18.94
C SER A 33 21.51 -50.61 17.49
N GLY A 34 21.70 -49.30 17.21
CA GLY A 34 22.02 -48.81 15.86
C GLY A 34 21.29 -47.54 15.40
N LYS A 35 21.86 -46.37 15.74
CA LYS A 35 21.86 -45.07 15.03
C LYS A 35 20.60 -44.61 14.24
N ARG A 36 19.95 -43.54 14.75
CA ARG A 36 19.20 -42.55 13.95
C ARG A 36 19.50 -41.13 14.47
N SER A 37 19.72 -40.20 13.54
CA SER A 37 19.53 -38.74 13.67
C SER A 37 19.20 -38.27 12.24
N ILE A 38 17.94 -38.10 11.84
CA ILE A 38 17.10 -36.90 12.02
C ILE A 38 17.89 -35.59 11.89
N VAL A 39 17.71 -34.99 10.72
CA VAL A 39 17.98 -33.59 10.37
C VAL A 39 17.06 -32.73 11.23
N ALA A 40 17.65 -31.91 12.10
CA ALA A 40 16.96 -30.85 12.82
C ALA A 40 17.29 -29.51 12.14
N SER A 41 16.22 -28.76 11.90
CA SER A 41 16.13 -27.33 11.61
C SER A 41 17.31 -26.49 12.13
N ILE A 42 17.80 -25.58 11.29
CA ILE A 42 18.74 -24.53 11.67
C ILE A 42 18.02 -23.58 12.63
N ALA A 43 18.10 -23.88 13.92
CA ALA A 43 18.02 -22.88 14.97
C ALA A 43 19.35 -22.10 14.96
N ALA A 44 19.25 -20.78 15.07
CA ALA A 44 20.37 -19.84 15.15
C ALA A 44 21.45 -20.36 16.10
N SER A 45 22.58 -20.79 15.53
CA SER A 45 23.71 -21.32 16.28
C SER A 45 24.68 -20.17 16.57
N LEU A 46 24.52 -19.52 17.71
CA LEU A 46 25.55 -18.65 18.28
C LEU A 46 26.61 -19.54 18.94
N ALA A 47 27.53 -20.08 18.14
CA ALA A 47 28.67 -20.81 18.65
C ALA A 47 29.78 -19.81 19.04
N ILE A 48 29.87 -19.48 20.33
CA ILE A 48 31.04 -18.78 20.88
C ILE A 48 32.21 -19.77 20.88
N VAL A 49 33.13 -19.62 19.93
CA VAL A 49 34.40 -20.33 19.92
C VAL A 49 35.37 -19.58 20.84
N ILE A 50 35.58 -20.08 22.06
CA ILE A 50 36.69 -19.62 22.91
C ILE A 50 37.94 -20.37 22.45
N LEU A 51 38.75 -19.73 21.62
CA LEU A 51 40.09 -20.22 21.30
C LEU A 51 41.06 -19.74 22.38
N GLY A 52 41.32 -20.60 23.37
CA GLY A 52 42.38 -20.38 24.34
C GLY A 52 43.75 -20.61 23.72
N MET A 53 44.49 -19.54 23.41
CA MET A 53 45.94 -19.63 23.17
C MET A 53 46.69 -19.18 24.43
N ALA A 54 47.38 -20.15 25.02
CA ALA A 54 48.33 -19.94 26.10
C ALA A 54 49.58 -19.21 25.58
N VAL A 55 50.00 -18.16 26.29
CA VAL A 55 51.40 -17.73 26.29
C VAL A 55 51.87 -17.76 27.75
N MET A 56 52.59 -18.82 28.09
CA MET A 56 53.47 -18.80 29.26
C MET A 56 54.80 -18.20 28.83
N ALA A 57 55.20 -17.10 29.47
CA ALA A 57 56.60 -16.70 29.55
C ALA A 57 56.86 -15.87 30.82
N ALA A 58 57.56 -16.52 31.76
CA ALA A 58 58.51 -16.00 32.75
C ALA A 58 58.24 -14.62 33.38
N ASP A 59 57.80 -14.56 34.62
CA ASP A 59 58.65 -14.55 35.82
C ASP A 59 57.76 -14.59 37.07
N GLY A 60 58.30 -15.04 38.21
CA GLY A 60 57.53 -15.43 39.39
C GLY A 60 56.76 -14.29 40.07
N ALA A 61 55.44 -14.45 40.20
CA ALA A 61 54.65 -13.80 41.24
C ALA A 61 53.56 -14.77 41.71
N ASN A 62 53.59 -15.09 43.01
CA ASN A 62 52.50 -15.74 43.72
C ASN A 62 51.27 -14.82 43.66
N VAL A 63 50.20 -15.23 42.99
CA VAL A 63 48.92 -14.51 43.00
C VAL A 63 47.91 -15.30 43.83
N GLU A 64 47.39 -14.61 44.83
CA GLU A 64 46.40 -15.04 45.81
C GLU A 64 45.12 -15.54 45.13
N LYS A 65 44.58 -16.66 45.63
CA LYS A 65 43.29 -17.21 45.18
C LYS A 65 42.15 -16.42 45.81
N ASP A 66 41.75 -15.34 45.18
CA ASP A 66 40.34 -14.95 45.03
C ASP A 66 40.27 -13.68 44.16
N GLU A 67 39.27 -13.64 43.29
CA GLU A 67 38.96 -12.55 42.34
C GLU A 67 39.92 -12.38 41.14
N MET A 68 39.72 -13.21 40.10
CA MET A 68 39.90 -12.72 38.73
C MET A 68 38.63 -11.99 38.31
N THR A 69 38.67 -10.66 38.36
CA THR A 69 37.73 -9.83 37.61
C THR A 69 38.05 -9.96 36.13
N LEU A 70 37.31 -10.84 35.45
CA LEU A 70 37.26 -10.86 34.00
C LEU A 70 36.51 -9.61 33.55
N THR A 71 37.23 -8.54 33.20
CA THR A 71 36.66 -7.45 32.40
C THR A 71 36.53 -7.94 30.97
N SER A 72 35.65 -8.91 30.76
CA SER A 72 35.11 -9.23 29.44
C SER A 72 34.17 -8.08 29.07
N SER A 73 34.70 -7.04 28.42
CA SER A 73 33.89 -6.17 27.61
C SER A 73 33.30 -7.03 26.49
N VAL A 74 32.12 -7.60 26.73
CA VAL A 74 31.27 -8.07 25.66
C VAL A 74 30.87 -6.81 24.89
N GLN A 75 31.63 -6.48 23.85
CA GLN A 75 31.10 -5.60 22.82
C GLN A 75 29.93 -6.37 22.23
N SER A 76 28.72 -5.99 22.62
CA SER A 76 27.52 -6.38 21.89
C SER A 76 27.76 -5.90 20.46
N ILE A 77 28.09 -6.81 19.55
CA ILE A 77 27.94 -6.53 18.12
C ILE A 77 26.43 -6.43 17.95
N GLN A 78 25.91 -5.21 18.02
CA GLN A 78 24.57 -4.94 17.54
C GLN A 78 24.60 -5.33 16.06
N MET A 79 24.01 -6.47 15.73
CA MET A 79 23.78 -6.83 14.34
C MET A 79 23.08 -5.62 13.72
N ALA A 80 23.67 -5.05 12.67
CA ALA A 80 23.08 -3.90 12.01
C ALA A 80 21.64 -4.29 11.66
N ARG A 81 20.66 -3.51 12.15
CA ARG A 81 19.26 -3.72 11.79
C ARG A 81 19.17 -3.57 10.28
N ASN A 82 18.51 -4.52 9.60
CA ASN A 82 18.28 -4.39 8.16
C ASN A 82 17.44 -3.14 7.90
N SER A 83 17.68 -2.52 6.74
CA SER A 83 16.78 -1.52 6.19
C SER A 83 15.55 -2.20 5.61
N VAL A 84 14.42 -1.51 5.61
CA VAL A 84 13.14 -2.01 5.14
C VAL A 84 12.59 -1.05 4.10
N ILE A 85 12.24 -1.57 2.94
CA ILE A 85 11.53 -0.86 1.88
C ILE A 85 10.12 -1.42 1.82
N MET A 86 9.12 -0.56 1.83
CA MET A 86 7.72 -0.92 1.72
C MET A 86 7.16 -0.30 0.45
N ILE A 87 6.50 -1.11 -0.37
CA ILE A 87 5.84 -0.67 -1.59
C ILE A 87 4.34 -0.94 -1.40
N ASP A 88 3.55 0.13 -1.44
CA ASP A 88 2.10 0.08 -1.32
C ASP A 88 1.43 0.64 -2.57
N VAL A 89 0.48 -0.14 -3.10
CA VAL A 89 -0.45 0.28 -4.16
C VAL A 89 -1.84 -0.22 -3.74
N ASN A 90 -2.07 -1.51 -3.99
CA ASN A 90 -3.12 -2.39 -3.49
C ASN A 90 -2.79 -3.82 -3.97
N PRO A 91 -1.50 -4.18 -3.89
CA PRO A 91 -0.97 -4.86 -2.71
C PRO A 91 -0.04 -4.03 -1.83
N SER A 92 0.32 -4.59 -0.68
CA SER A 92 1.36 -4.08 0.24
C SER A 92 2.49 -5.11 0.35
N ILE A 93 3.72 -4.69 0.07
CA ILE A 93 4.91 -5.55 -0.01
C ILE A 93 6.04 -4.96 0.84
N ARG A 94 6.71 -5.81 1.62
CA ARG A 94 7.83 -5.45 2.49
C ARG A 94 9.10 -6.14 2.02
N ILE A 95 10.20 -5.40 1.92
CA ILE A 95 11.50 -5.86 1.44
C ILE A 95 12.53 -5.54 2.51
N GLU A 96 13.23 -6.55 3.02
CA GLU A 96 14.37 -6.35 3.92
C GLU A 96 15.67 -6.36 3.14
N VAL A 97 16.51 -5.36 3.41
CA VAL A 97 17.77 -5.08 2.73
C VAL A 97 18.89 -4.98 3.77
N ASN A 98 19.99 -5.68 3.54
CA ASN A 98 21.15 -5.59 4.43
C ASN A 98 22.03 -4.38 4.11
N ASP A 99 23.15 -4.24 4.83
CA ASP A 99 24.14 -3.16 4.67
C ASP A 99 24.95 -3.19 3.35
N ARG A 100 24.65 -4.13 2.45
CA ARG A 100 25.24 -4.27 1.11
C ARG A 100 24.19 -4.16 0.01
N ASP A 101 23.09 -3.46 0.29
CA ASP A 101 21.98 -3.24 -0.65
C ASP A 101 21.35 -4.53 -1.17
N THR A 102 21.56 -5.65 -0.48
CA THR A 102 21.10 -6.97 -0.91
C THR A 102 19.82 -7.36 -0.18
N VAL A 103 18.83 -7.81 -0.94
CA VAL A 103 17.56 -8.30 -0.41
C VAL A 103 17.77 -9.60 0.35
N VAL A 104 17.38 -9.63 1.63
CA VAL A 104 17.49 -10.80 2.50
C VAL A 104 16.13 -11.47 2.79
N ALA A 105 15.05 -10.71 2.68
CA ALA A 105 13.66 -11.20 2.76
C ALA A 105 12.72 -10.31 1.94
N VAL A 106 11.65 -10.92 1.41
CA VAL A 106 10.51 -10.22 0.81
C VAL A 106 9.25 -10.88 1.34
N GLU A 107 8.31 -10.07 1.77
CA GLU A 107 7.04 -10.50 2.33
C GLU A 107 5.89 -9.75 1.66
N GLY A 108 4.87 -10.49 1.27
CA GLY A 108 3.60 -9.94 0.83
C GLY A 108 2.65 -9.82 2.02
N LEU A 109 2.15 -8.62 2.30
CA LEU A 109 1.42 -8.31 3.55
C LEU A 109 -0.10 -8.55 3.45
N ASN A 110 -0.61 -8.77 2.24
CA ASN A 110 -2.03 -9.08 1.97
C ASN A 110 -2.21 -10.06 0.81
N ASP A 111 -3.43 -10.55 0.61
CA ASP A 111 -3.74 -11.53 -0.43
C ASP A 111 -3.44 -11.02 -1.85
N ASP A 112 -3.61 -9.72 -2.10
CA ASP A 112 -3.30 -9.09 -3.39
C ASP A 112 -1.81 -9.13 -3.74
N SER A 113 -0.92 -9.28 -2.74
CA SER A 113 0.53 -9.32 -2.98
C SER A 113 1.00 -10.67 -3.54
N LYS A 114 0.23 -11.73 -3.32
CA LYS A 114 0.57 -13.10 -3.76
C LYS A 114 0.78 -13.20 -5.27
N PRO A 115 -0.17 -12.76 -6.13
CA PRO A 115 0.03 -12.81 -7.59
C PRO A 115 1.16 -11.90 -8.10
N VAL A 116 1.54 -10.87 -7.34
CA VAL A 116 2.64 -9.96 -7.69
C VAL A 116 4.00 -10.57 -7.38
N LEU A 117 4.11 -11.32 -6.28
CA LEU A 117 5.37 -11.98 -5.90
C LEU A 117 5.54 -13.37 -6.52
N GLU A 118 4.50 -13.91 -7.15
CA GLU A 118 4.53 -15.25 -7.74
C GLU A 118 5.60 -15.36 -8.85
N GLY A 119 6.56 -16.26 -8.65
CA GLY A 119 7.63 -16.52 -9.62
C GLY A 119 8.81 -15.54 -9.56
N LEU A 120 8.78 -14.52 -8.70
CA LEU A 120 9.90 -13.60 -8.53
C LEU A 120 10.97 -14.16 -7.58
N GLU A 121 12.20 -14.31 -8.07
CA GLU A 121 13.35 -14.73 -7.27
C GLU A 121 14.12 -13.50 -6.75
N LEU A 122 13.61 -12.85 -5.70
CA LEU A 122 14.12 -11.54 -5.25
C LEU A 122 15.28 -11.61 -4.25
N LYS A 123 15.33 -12.67 -3.43
CA LYS A 123 16.34 -12.82 -2.37
C LYS A 123 17.74 -12.97 -2.96
N GLY A 124 18.69 -12.18 -2.46
CA GLY A 124 20.07 -12.15 -2.92
C GLY A 124 20.33 -11.18 -4.08
N LYS A 125 19.29 -10.54 -4.62
CA LYS A 125 19.43 -9.45 -5.60
C LYS A 125 19.71 -8.11 -4.91
N ASP A 126 20.22 -7.17 -5.68
CA ASP A 126 20.25 -5.76 -5.32
C ASP A 126 18.81 -5.23 -5.15
N TYR A 127 18.57 -4.40 -4.13
CA TYR A 127 17.22 -3.93 -3.82
C TYR A 127 16.60 -3.12 -4.97
N LYS A 128 17.37 -2.37 -5.76
CA LYS A 128 16.85 -1.63 -6.91
C LYS A 128 16.33 -2.57 -7.99
N THR A 129 17.04 -3.69 -8.20
CA THR A 129 16.55 -4.76 -9.09
C THR A 129 15.24 -5.34 -8.57
N ALA A 130 15.14 -5.59 -7.26
CA ALA A 130 13.92 -6.12 -6.67
C ALA A 130 12.74 -5.14 -6.74
N VAL A 131 12.96 -3.86 -6.44
CA VAL A 131 11.97 -2.78 -6.61
C VAL A 131 11.49 -2.73 -8.06
N SER A 132 12.42 -2.79 -9.02
CA SER A 132 12.08 -2.77 -10.44
C SER A 132 11.22 -3.97 -10.87
N GLU A 133 11.58 -5.18 -10.44
CA GLU A 133 10.81 -6.40 -10.74
C GLU A 133 9.42 -6.37 -10.10
N ILE A 134 9.29 -5.89 -8.86
CA ILE A 134 8.00 -5.76 -8.18
C ILE A 134 7.11 -4.74 -8.89
N VAL A 135 7.62 -3.55 -9.22
CA VAL A 135 6.84 -2.52 -9.92
C VAL A 135 6.44 -2.97 -11.32
N THR A 136 7.34 -3.65 -12.03
CA THR A 136 7.00 -4.25 -13.33
C THR A 136 5.88 -5.29 -13.18
N SER A 137 5.95 -6.17 -12.18
CA SER A 137 4.89 -7.14 -11.93
C SER A 137 3.57 -6.46 -11.52
N LEU A 138 3.60 -5.35 -10.78
CA LEU A 138 2.40 -4.59 -10.45
C LEU A 138 1.70 -4.04 -11.70
N GLN A 139 2.47 -3.61 -12.70
CA GLN A 139 1.95 -3.16 -14.00
C GLN A 139 1.40 -4.33 -14.82
N GLU A 140 2.15 -5.43 -14.93
CA GLU A 140 1.71 -6.63 -15.67
C GLU A 140 0.43 -7.26 -15.12
N LYS A 141 0.18 -7.12 -13.81
CA LYS A 141 -1.01 -7.60 -13.13
C LYS A 141 -2.12 -6.55 -13.01
N GLU A 142 -1.97 -5.41 -13.68
CA GLU A 142 -2.95 -4.31 -13.75
C GLU A 142 -3.29 -3.67 -12.38
N TYR A 143 -2.42 -3.82 -11.38
CA TYR A 143 -2.53 -3.04 -10.13
C TYR A 143 -2.14 -1.58 -10.34
N ILE A 144 -1.23 -1.33 -11.29
CA ILE A 144 -0.87 0.00 -11.77
C ILE A 144 -1.32 0.12 -13.22
N THR A 145 -2.12 1.15 -13.51
CA THR A 145 -2.62 1.46 -14.85
C THR A 145 -2.64 2.97 -15.08
N ASN A 146 -3.08 3.40 -16.27
CA ASN A 146 -3.21 4.81 -16.63
C ASN A 146 -4.20 5.57 -15.71
N LEU A 147 -5.16 4.86 -15.10
CA LEU A 147 -6.15 5.44 -14.17
C LEU A 147 -5.87 5.11 -12.69
N LYS A 148 -4.98 4.14 -12.44
CA LYS A 148 -4.52 3.74 -11.10
C LYS A 148 -3.00 3.83 -11.07
N ASN A 149 -2.49 5.06 -11.05
CA ASN A 149 -1.08 5.34 -11.29
C ASN A 149 -0.28 5.64 -10.02
N SER A 150 -0.87 5.50 -8.84
CA SER A 150 -0.25 5.88 -7.56
C SER A 150 0.54 4.73 -6.92
N ILE A 151 1.73 5.05 -6.42
CA ILE A 151 2.60 4.13 -5.67
C ILE A 151 3.13 4.86 -4.45
N LEU A 152 3.10 4.22 -3.29
CA LEU A 152 3.78 4.70 -2.09
C LEU A 152 5.03 3.86 -1.83
N ILE A 153 6.17 4.55 -1.67
CA ILE A 153 7.44 3.95 -1.27
C ILE A 153 7.82 4.51 0.10
N SER A 154 7.88 3.63 1.09
CA SER A 154 8.30 4.00 2.44
C SER A 154 9.59 3.28 2.80
N VAL A 155 10.52 3.98 3.45
CA VAL A 155 11.79 3.40 3.88
C VAL A 155 12.02 3.62 5.35
N ALA A 156 12.41 2.56 6.04
CA ALA A 156 12.93 2.60 7.40
C ALA A 156 14.32 2.00 7.44
N ALA A 157 15.32 2.77 7.87
CA ALA A 157 16.70 2.30 8.03
C ALA A 157 17.25 2.64 9.43
N PRO A 158 18.40 2.08 9.83
CA PRO A 158 19.00 2.35 11.13
C PRO A 158 19.39 3.81 11.40
N ASN A 159 19.57 4.61 10.36
CA ASN A 159 19.91 6.03 10.47
C ASN A 159 19.39 6.82 9.25
N ASP A 160 19.28 8.14 9.41
CA ASP A 160 18.66 9.04 8.43
C ASP A 160 19.38 9.08 7.08
N ASP A 161 20.72 9.02 7.07
CA ASP A 161 21.50 9.07 5.82
C ASP A 161 21.22 7.82 4.98
N MET A 162 21.22 6.64 5.63
CA MET A 162 20.87 5.38 4.98
C MET A 162 19.42 5.35 4.52
N SER A 163 18.48 5.89 5.30
CA SER A 163 17.08 6.02 4.89
C SER A 163 16.94 6.86 3.62
N LYS A 164 17.64 8.00 3.54
CA LYS A 164 17.63 8.89 2.37
C LYS A 164 18.26 8.24 1.14
N GLU A 165 19.39 7.58 1.30
CA GLU A 165 20.09 6.90 0.20
C GLU A 165 19.22 5.78 -0.40
N ILE A 166 18.66 4.91 0.45
CA ILE A 166 17.81 3.81 0.01
C ILE A 166 16.52 4.35 -0.64
N LEU A 167 15.86 5.33 -0.02
CA LEU A 167 14.65 5.95 -0.56
C LEU A 167 14.90 6.60 -1.91
N SER A 168 15.95 7.41 -2.04
CA SER A 168 16.33 8.05 -3.33
C SER A 168 16.56 6.99 -4.40
N GLY A 169 17.32 5.93 -4.09
CA GLY A 169 17.59 4.87 -5.06
C GLY A 169 16.34 4.07 -5.44
N ALA A 170 15.40 3.87 -4.53
CA ALA A 170 14.12 3.21 -4.83
C ALA A 170 13.23 4.10 -5.71
N VAL A 171 13.11 5.39 -5.38
CA VAL A 171 12.34 6.38 -6.15
C VAL A 171 12.92 6.53 -7.56
N GLU A 172 14.24 6.71 -7.71
CA GLU A 172 14.92 6.81 -9.01
C GLU A 172 14.69 5.56 -9.90
N THR A 173 14.61 4.38 -9.26
CA THR A 173 14.30 3.13 -9.95
C THR A 173 12.89 3.17 -10.53
N VAL A 174 11.90 3.63 -9.76
CA VAL A 174 10.51 3.76 -10.21
C VAL A 174 10.35 4.88 -11.24
N GLU A 175 11.03 6.01 -11.08
CA GLU A 175 11.08 7.07 -12.11
C GLU A 175 11.68 6.59 -13.43
N SER A 176 12.63 5.65 -13.39
CA SER A 176 13.20 5.07 -14.61
C SER A 176 12.19 4.19 -15.35
N ILE A 177 11.30 3.50 -14.61
CA ILE A 177 10.17 2.77 -15.17
C ILE A 177 9.13 3.74 -15.73
N ASP A 178 8.81 4.81 -14.98
CA ASP A 178 7.88 5.87 -15.39
C ASP A 178 8.25 6.46 -16.76
N LYS A 179 9.54 6.72 -17.00
CA LYS A 179 10.05 7.23 -18.28
C LYS A 179 9.89 6.25 -19.46
N ALA A 180 9.69 4.97 -19.19
CA ALA A 180 9.59 3.91 -20.20
C ALA A 180 8.15 3.55 -20.58
N ILE A 181 7.15 4.02 -19.82
CA ILE A 181 5.74 3.76 -20.06
C ILE A 181 5.05 4.93 -20.77
N ASP A 182 3.86 4.67 -21.31
CA ASP A 182 3.08 5.64 -22.09
C ASP A 182 2.09 6.45 -21.24
N TYR A 183 1.99 6.19 -19.94
CA TYR A 183 1.29 6.97 -18.93
C TYR A 183 2.27 7.42 -17.84
N GLY A 184 1.89 8.37 -16.98
CA GLY A 184 2.74 8.81 -15.88
C GLY A 184 2.34 8.14 -14.56
N LEU A 185 3.31 7.86 -13.70
CA LEU A 185 3.14 7.43 -12.31
C LEU A 185 3.03 8.64 -11.39
N SER A 186 2.33 8.46 -10.27
CA SER A 186 2.37 9.36 -9.12
C SER A 186 3.04 8.64 -7.95
N ILE A 187 4.30 9.00 -7.70
CA ILE A 187 5.15 8.33 -6.72
C ILE A 187 5.13 9.15 -5.44
N LEU A 188 4.49 8.61 -4.41
CA LEU A 188 4.58 9.09 -3.03
C LEU A 188 5.81 8.47 -2.36
N SER A 189 6.59 9.26 -1.64
CA SER A 189 7.78 8.78 -0.94
C SER A 189 7.93 9.37 0.44
N GLN A 190 8.36 8.54 1.40
CA GLN A 190 8.57 8.97 2.78
C GLN A 190 9.61 8.12 3.50
N ILE A 191 10.20 8.72 4.54
CA ILE A 191 10.99 8.00 5.55
C ILE A 191 10.08 7.74 6.75
N VAL A 192 10.12 6.52 7.27
CA VAL A 192 9.28 6.08 8.40
C VAL A 192 10.13 5.47 9.51
N SER A 193 9.62 5.57 10.73
CA SER A 193 10.20 4.87 11.89
C SER A 193 9.38 3.62 12.17
N LEU A 194 10.07 2.53 12.52
CA LEU A 194 9.43 1.28 12.92
C LEU A 194 9.26 1.26 14.43
N ASP A 195 8.01 1.26 14.88
CA ASP A 195 7.62 1.08 16.28
C ASP A 195 6.51 0.04 16.45
N ASP A 196 6.40 -0.50 17.66
CA ASP A 196 5.50 -1.61 17.99
C ASP A 196 4.00 -1.27 17.76
N ALA A 197 3.62 0.00 17.85
CA ALA A 197 2.23 0.42 17.67
C ALA A 197 1.85 0.47 16.19
N ALA A 198 2.76 0.98 15.34
CA ALA A 198 2.63 0.96 13.90
C ALA A 198 2.62 -0.48 13.37
N GLU A 199 3.49 -1.35 13.88
CA GLU A 199 3.56 -2.77 13.51
C GLU A 199 2.25 -3.50 13.83
N ALA A 200 1.73 -3.37 15.06
CA ALA A 200 0.46 -3.99 15.45
C ALA A 200 -0.73 -3.50 14.60
N THR A 201 -0.70 -2.23 14.18
CA THR A 201 -1.72 -1.66 13.28
C THR A 201 -1.57 -2.21 11.87
N ALA A 202 -0.35 -2.25 11.34
CA ALA A 202 -0.04 -2.79 10.03
C ALA A 202 -0.49 -4.25 9.89
N GLU A 203 -0.17 -5.09 10.87
CA GLU A 203 -0.63 -6.49 10.94
C GLU A 203 -2.15 -6.62 10.97
N LYS A 204 -2.83 -5.78 11.78
CA LYS A 204 -4.29 -5.81 11.91
C LYS A 204 -5.00 -5.56 10.57
N TYR A 205 -4.50 -4.65 9.75
CA TYR A 205 -5.12 -4.27 8.48
C TYR A 205 -4.49 -4.96 7.25
N GLY A 206 -3.43 -5.76 7.41
CA GLY A 206 -2.74 -6.41 6.29
C GLY A 206 -2.08 -5.40 5.34
N ILE A 207 -1.46 -4.36 5.90
CA ILE A 207 -0.80 -3.27 5.15
C ILE A 207 0.61 -3.05 5.69
N SER A 208 1.41 -2.22 5.02
CA SER A 208 2.73 -1.85 5.55
C SER A 208 2.63 -0.81 6.67
N GLU A 209 3.67 -0.76 7.50
CA GLU A 209 3.88 0.30 8.49
C GLU A 209 3.96 1.67 7.81
N GLY A 210 4.46 1.74 6.57
CA GLY A 210 4.49 2.96 5.77
C GLY A 210 3.11 3.48 5.42
N ARG A 211 2.19 2.60 5.03
CA ARG A 211 0.80 2.97 4.77
C ARG A 211 0.07 3.40 6.04
N VAL A 212 0.40 2.80 7.19
CA VAL A 212 -0.09 3.28 8.50
C VAL A 212 0.42 4.69 8.78
N ASP A 213 1.72 4.92 8.60
CA ASP A 213 2.38 6.19 8.91
C ASP A 213 1.82 7.37 8.10
N ILE A 214 1.63 7.21 6.78
CA ILE A 214 1.08 8.29 5.94
C ILE A 214 -0.36 8.66 6.33
N ILE A 215 -1.18 7.67 6.71
CA ILE A 215 -2.55 7.91 7.16
C ILE A 215 -2.52 8.63 8.52
N ASN A 216 -1.64 8.22 9.43
CA ASN A 216 -1.50 8.87 10.74
C ASN A 216 -1.03 10.32 10.63
N LYS A 217 -0.05 10.60 9.76
CA LYS A 217 0.39 11.98 9.47
C LYS A 217 -0.77 12.83 8.97
N PHE A 218 -1.51 12.32 7.99
CA PHE A 218 -2.66 13.02 7.44
C PHE A 218 -3.75 13.31 8.50
N VAL A 219 -4.11 12.32 9.31
CA VAL A 219 -5.13 12.49 10.37
C VAL A 219 -4.65 13.43 11.48
N ALA A 220 -3.35 13.48 11.76
CA ALA A 220 -2.79 14.42 12.74
C ALA A 220 -2.93 15.88 12.31
N GLU A 221 -2.87 16.15 11.00
CA GLU A 221 -3.04 17.48 10.41
C GLU A 221 -4.51 17.82 10.15
N HIS A 222 -5.35 16.81 9.94
CA HIS A 222 -6.76 16.95 9.61
C HIS A 222 -7.65 16.14 10.56
N SER A 223 -7.95 16.73 11.73
CA SER A 223 -8.67 16.05 12.84
C SER A 223 -10.08 15.56 12.51
N ASP A 224 -10.67 16.05 11.41
CA ASP A 224 -12.00 15.64 10.94
C ASP A 224 -11.97 14.32 10.15
N TYR A 225 -10.77 13.77 9.89
CA TYR A 225 -10.55 12.50 9.22
C TYR A 225 -10.30 11.37 10.22
N SER A 226 -10.71 10.16 9.84
CA SER A 226 -10.55 8.96 10.67
C SER A 226 -9.61 7.97 9.99
N PHE A 227 -8.66 7.44 10.76
CA PHE A 227 -7.78 6.36 10.31
C PHE A 227 -8.57 5.17 9.77
N ASP A 228 -9.61 4.73 10.51
CA ASP A 228 -10.43 3.58 10.15
C ASP A 228 -11.14 3.76 8.81
N LYS A 229 -11.47 5.01 8.44
CA LYS A 229 -12.07 5.32 7.14
C LYS A 229 -11.04 5.34 6.03
N LEU A 230 -9.89 5.93 6.27
CA LEU A 230 -8.84 6.08 5.25
C LEU A 230 -8.19 4.74 4.92
N VAL A 231 -7.97 3.87 5.91
CA VAL A 231 -7.29 2.58 5.73
C VAL A 231 -8.08 1.60 4.85
N GLU A 232 -9.41 1.76 4.74
CA GLU A 232 -10.27 0.99 3.84
C GLU A 232 -10.00 1.31 2.34
N ASN A 233 -9.29 2.39 2.03
CA ASN A 233 -9.06 2.85 0.66
C ASN A 233 -7.64 2.57 0.19
N ASN A 234 -7.48 2.28 -1.11
CA ASN A 234 -6.17 2.05 -1.72
C ASN A 234 -5.32 3.33 -1.82
N ILE A 235 -4.03 3.16 -2.15
CA ILE A 235 -3.11 4.30 -2.29
C ILE A 235 -3.54 5.27 -3.39
N GLN A 236 -4.22 4.79 -4.45
CA GLN A 236 -4.75 5.67 -5.50
C GLN A 236 -5.75 6.68 -4.93
N LEU A 237 -6.75 6.22 -4.17
CA LEU A 237 -7.76 7.11 -3.60
C LEU A 237 -7.16 8.04 -2.54
N LEU A 238 -6.23 7.53 -1.72
CA LEU A 238 -5.52 8.37 -0.74
C LEU A 238 -4.71 9.48 -1.42
N ASN A 239 -3.99 9.17 -2.50
CA ASN A 239 -3.22 10.16 -3.24
C ASN A 239 -4.13 11.19 -3.94
N GLN A 240 -5.29 10.77 -4.45
CA GLN A 240 -6.31 11.69 -4.99
C GLN A 240 -6.88 12.60 -3.90
N LEU A 241 -7.11 12.07 -2.70
CA LEU A 241 -7.53 12.87 -1.55
C LEU A 241 -6.47 13.92 -1.19
N PHE A 242 -5.19 13.53 -1.18
CA PHE A 242 -4.07 14.44 -0.89
C PHE A 242 -3.90 15.53 -1.96
N GLU A 243 -4.31 15.28 -3.21
CA GLU A 243 -4.38 16.33 -4.24
C GLU A 243 -5.31 17.46 -3.79
N TYR A 244 -6.46 17.12 -3.22
CA TYR A 244 -7.49 18.10 -2.86
C TYR A 244 -7.25 18.78 -1.51
N VAL A 245 -6.63 18.07 -0.56
CA VAL A 245 -6.49 18.55 0.83
C VAL A 245 -5.08 19.07 1.12
N GLY A 246 -4.08 18.53 0.44
CA GLY A 246 -2.67 18.72 0.75
C GLY A 246 -1.97 17.41 1.09
N LEU A 247 -0.67 17.35 0.78
CA LEU A 247 0.18 16.22 1.15
C LEU A 247 0.55 16.29 2.64
N PRO A 248 0.56 15.16 3.36
CA PRO A 248 1.02 15.12 4.75
C PRO A 248 2.49 15.55 4.90
N GLU A 249 2.85 16.13 6.04
CA GLU A 249 4.22 16.54 6.32
C GLU A 249 5.21 15.37 6.21
N GLY A 250 6.34 15.62 5.55
CA GLY A 250 7.39 14.62 5.35
C GLY A 250 7.08 13.57 4.26
N VAL A 251 6.01 13.76 3.50
CA VAL A 251 5.71 13.00 2.28
C VAL A 251 6.03 13.86 1.06
N GLU A 252 6.78 13.29 0.12
CA GLU A 252 7.05 13.91 -1.17
C GLU A 252 6.24 13.21 -2.27
N ARG A 253 5.93 13.94 -3.34
CA ARG A 253 5.23 13.39 -4.51
C ARG A 253 5.91 13.79 -5.81
N ILE A 254 6.16 12.82 -6.68
CA ILE A 254 6.63 13.00 -8.05
C ILE A 254 5.53 12.56 -9.02
N GLY A 255 5.29 13.36 -10.05
CA GLY A 255 4.27 13.08 -11.08
C GLY A 255 2.85 13.47 -10.67
N ALA A 256 1.93 13.37 -11.63
CA ALA A 256 0.54 13.80 -11.48
C ALA A 256 -0.40 12.64 -11.13
N VAL A 257 -1.38 12.88 -10.26
CA VAL A 257 -2.36 11.87 -9.86
C VAL A 257 -3.42 11.68 -10.95
N ALA A 258 -3.66 10.44 -11.38
CA ALA A 258 -4.74 10.15 -12.32
C ALA A 258 -6.12 10.22 -11.67
N GLY A 259 -7.16 10.47 -12.47
CA GLY A 259 -8.56 10.40 -12.02
C GLY A 259 -9.00 11.50 -11.06
N VAL A 260 -8.22 12.58 -10.90
CA VAL A 260 -8.64 13.77 -10.15
C VAL A 260 -9.46 14.73 -11.02
N VAL A 261 -10.19 15.67 -10.40
CA VAL A 261 -10.71 16.82 -11.15
C VAL A 261 -9.58 17.73 -11.63
N PRO A 262 -9.72 18.44 -12.76
CA PRO A 262 -8.73 19.45 -13.14
C PRO A 262 -8.64 20.58 -12.09
N SER A 263 -7.42 21.10 -11.88
CA SER A 263 -7.13 22.12 -10.85
C SER A 263 -8.00 23.37 -10.95
N GLU A 264 -8.44 23.75 -12.14
CA GLU A 264 -9.32 24.91 -12.37
C GLU A 264 -10.76 24.74 -11.82
N TYR A 265 -11.09 23.54 -11.32
CA TYR A 265 -12.35 23.26 -10.65
C TYR A 265 -12.23 23.19 -9.12
N GLU A 266 -11.05 22.95 -8.56
CA GLU A 266 -10.88 22.73 -7.11
C GLU A 266 -11.44 23.89 -6.27
N GLU A 267 -11.07 25.12 -6.61
CA GLU A 267 -11.59 26.33 -5.94
C GLU A 267 -13.11 26.52 -6.14
N LYS A 268 -13.65 26.08 -7.29
CA LYS A 268 -15.07 26.25 -7.62
C LYS A 268 -15.96 25.21 -6.93
N LEU A 269 -15.40 24.04 -6.62
CA LEU A 269 -16.12 22.94 -6.00
C LEU A 269 -16.09 23.03 -4.47
N ASN A 270 -15.38 24.01 -3.89
CA ASN A 270 -15.25 24.19 -2.44
C ASN A 270 -14.89 22.87 -1.72
N LEU A 271 -13.99 22.06 -2.32
CA LEU A 271 -13.69 20.71 -1.80
C LEU A 271 -13.16 20.73 -0.36
N GLY A 272 -12.51 21.82 0.04
CA GLY A 272 -12.03 22.03 1.42
C GLY A 272 -13.13 22.25 2.46
N GLU A 273 -14.39 22.48 2.05
CA GLU A 273 -15.53 22.57 2.97
C GLU A 273 -16.21 21.21 3.21
N LEU A 274 -15.86 20.19 2.42
CA LEU A 274 -16.42 18.84 2.56
C LEU A 274 -15.82 18.15 3.78
N ASN A 275 -16.66 17.44 4.53
CA ASN A 275 -16.15 16.56 5.58
C ASN A 275 -15.48 15.30 4.99
N CYS A 276 -14.77 14.54 5.83
CA CYS A 276 -14.04 13.34 5.42
C CYS A 276 -14.90 12.35 4.59
N ASP A 277 -16.11 12.01 5.04
CA ASP A 277 -16.96 11.03 4.36
C ASP A 277 -17.46 11.58 3.01
N GLU A 278 -17.76 12.88 2.94
CA GLU A 278 -18.18 13.55 1.71
C GLU A 278 -17.05 13.61 0.68
N LEU A 279 -15.83 13.96 1.11
CA LEU A 279 -14.69 14.06 0.19
C LEU A 279 -14.21 12.68 -0.28
N ILE A 280 -14.22 11.66 0.58
CA ILE A 280 -13.93 10.27 0.17
C ILE A 280 -14.97 9.80 -0.85
N SER A 281 -16.25 10.07 -0.60
CA SER A 281 -17.34 9.70 -1.53
C SER A 281 -17.21 10.42 -2.86
N PHE A 282 -16.94 11.74 -2.83
CA PHE A 282 -16.68 12.54 -4.02
C PHE A 282 -15.51 11.96 -4.82
N THR A 283 -14.36 11.77 -4.18
CA THR A 283 -13.14 11.24 -4.82
C THR A 283 -13.40 9.88 -5.47
N SER A 284 -14.11 9.00 -4.77
CA SER A 284 -14.50 7.68 -5.27
C SER A 284 -15.41 7.78 -6.49
N ALA A 285 -16.42 8.65 -6.45
CA ALA A 285 -17.37 8.81 -7.54
C ALA A 285 -16.74 9.46 -8.77
N ILE A 286 -15.80 10.39 -8.60
CA ILE A 286 -15.02 10.94 -9.72
C ILE A 286 -14.10 9.87 -10.31
N SER A 287 -13.44 9.04 -9.50
CA SER A 287 -12.66 7.91 -10.00
C SER A 287 -13.53 6.92 -10.79
N ASP A 288 -14.71 6.57 -10.28
CA ASP A 288 -15.67 5.69 -10.97
C ASP A 288 -16.21 6.32 -12.27
N PHE A 289 -16.38 7.66 -12.31
CA PHE A 289 -16.72 8.36 -13.55
C PHE A 289 -15.65 8.17 -14.63
N TYR A 290 -14.36 8.31 -14.29
CA TYR A 290 -13.26 8.08 -15.23
C TYR A 290 -13.18 6.61 -15.66
N ASP A 291 -13.36 5.67 -14.73
CA ASP A 291 -13.38 4.23 -15.05
C ASP A 291 -14.51 3.91 -16.06
N LYS A 292 -15.72 4.43 -15.84
CA LYS A 292 -16.85 4.28 -16.79
C LYS A 292 -16.60 4.95 -18.13
N LEU A 293 -15.94 6.10 -18.14
CA LEU A 293 -15.58 6.80 -19.39
C LEU A 293 -14.65 5.95 -20.26
N SER A 294 -13.89 5.03 -19.66
CA SER A 294 -13.01 4.09 -20.37
C SER A 294 -13.74 3.00 -21.15
N GLU A 295 -15.07 2.91 -21.03
CA GLU A 295 -15.90 2.11 -21.94
C GLU A 295 -16.01 2.75 -23.33
N TYR A 296 -15.72 4.06 -23.44
CA TYR A 296 -15.91 4.87 -24.66
C TYR A 296 -14.60 5.44 -25.22
N TYR A 297 -13.65 5.75 -24.35
CA TYR A 297 -12.31 6.25 -24.69
C TYR A 297 -11.25 5.25 -24.22
N SER A 298 -10.06 5.27 -24.81
CA SER A 298 -8.97 4.45 -24.26
C SER A 298 -8.60 4.94 -22.85
N PRO A 299 -8.21 4.07 -21.90
CA PRO A 299 -7.84 4.52 -20.55
C PRO A 299 -6.73 5.59 -20.54
N GLY A 300 -5.80 5.55 -21.49
CA GLY A 300 -4.77 6.58 -21.67
C GLY A 300 -5.34 7.92 -22.11
N ASP A 301 -6.31 7.92 -23.02
CA ASP A 301 -7.01 9.16 -23.42
C ASP A 301 -7.85 9.71 -22.27
N VAL A 302 -8.52 8.85 -21.51
CA VAL A 302 -9.25 9.25 -20.29
C VAL A 302 -8.32 9.91 -19.28
N ALA A 303 -7.21 9.26 -18.92
CA ALA A 303 -6.25 9.78 -17.96
C ALA A 303 -5.66 11.14 -18.39
N LYS A 304 -5.34 11.27 -19.67
CA LYS A 304 -4.78 12.50 -20.26
C LYS A 304 -5.83 13.52 -20.70
N ARG A 305 -7.11 13.19 -20.53
CA ARG A 305 -8.27 13.99 -20.99
C ARG A 305 -8.19 14.35 -22.47
N ILE A 306 -7.82 13.39 -23.31
CA ILE A 306 -7.71 13.55 -24.76
C ILE A 306 -9.04 13.20 -25.42
N GLY A 307 -9.48 14.05 -26.35
CA GLY A 307 -10.68 13.79 -27.16
C GLY A 307 -12.00 14.24 -26.54
N TYR A 308 -11.98 14.78 -25.31
CA TYR A 308 -13.13 15.38 -24.66
C TYR A 308 -12.74 16.58 -23.79
N GLU A 309 -13.70 17.47 -23.53
CA GLU A 309 -13.60 18.54 -22.54
C GLU A 309 -14.32 18.09 -21.26
N PHE A 310 -13.60 18.11 -20.13
CA PHE A 310 -14.15 17.76 -18.83
C PHE A 310 -14.80 18.99 -18.20
N SER A 311 -15.97 18.84 -17.59
CA SER A 311 -16.63 19.89 -16.83
C SER A 311 -17.35 19.30 -15.62
N ILE A 312 -17.27 20.00 -14.49
CA ILE A 312 -17.95 19.62 -13.26
C ILE A 312 -18.48 20.85 -12.54
N ALA A 313 -19.64 20.71 -11.89
CA ALA A 313 -20.23 21.76 -11.07
C ALA A 313 -21.02 21.21 -9.88
N GLU A 314 -21.01 21.95 -8.77
CA GLU A 314 -22.01 21.78 -7.69
C GLU A 314 -23.35 22.30 -8.20
N SER A 315 -24.41 21.55 -7.94
CA SER A 315 -25.79 21.96 -8.25
C SER A 315 -26.75 21.38 -7.22
N SER A 316 -28.04 21.60 -7.43
CA SER A 316 -29.10 21.05 -6.59
C SER A 316 -30.17 20.40 -7.45
N SER A 317 -30.71 19.30 -6.95
CA SER A 317 -31.96 18.71 -7.46
C SER A 317 -33.15 19.65 -7.24
N GLU A 318 -34.29 19.35 -7.87
CA GLU A 318 -35.55 20.11 -7.70
C GLU A 318 -36.01 20.15 -6.23
N ASP A 319 -35.68 19.11 -5.46
CA ASP A 319 -35.98 19.01 -4.02
C ASP A 319 -34.95 19.74 -3.13
N GLY A 320 -33.98 20.45 -3.72
CA GLY A 320 -32.97 21.23 -3.00
C GLY A 320 -31.80 20.42 -2.44
N LYS A 321 -31.69 19.12 -2.74
CA LYS A 321 -30.52 18.31 -2.34
C LYS A 321 -29.34 18.62 -3.25
N LYS A 322 -28.18 18.90 -2.64
CA LYS A 322 -26.90 19.09 -3.32
C LYS A 322 -26.48 17.86 -4.12
N LEU A 323 -25.85 18.09 -5.26
CA LEU A 323 -25.31 17.07 -6.16
C LEU A 323 -24.17 17.65 -6.99
N TRP A 324 -23.38 16.76 -7.59
CA TRP A 324 -22.38 17.08 -8.59
C TRP A 324 -22.90 16.70 -9.97
N ALA A 325 -22.79 17.61 -10.93
CA ALA A 325 -23.02 17.33 -12.34
C ALA A 325 -21.66 17.25 -13.05
N VAL A 326 -21.35 16.10 -13.63
CA VAL A 326 -20.07 15.83 -14.32
C VAL A 326 -20.36 15.60 -15.80
N LEU A 327 -19.57 16.19 -16.68
CA LEU A 327 -19.70 16.13 -18.13
C LEU A 327 -18.34 15.88 -18.78
N ALA A 328 -18.32 14.96 -19.73
CA ALA A 328 -17.28 14.78 -20.73
C ALA A 328 -17.88 15.11 -22.10
N GLU A 329 -17.59 16.30 -22.62
CA GLU A 329 -18.05 16.75 -23.93
C GLU A 329 -17.09 16.30 -25.03
N SER A 330 -17.56 15.47 -25.96
CA SER A 330 -16.71 14.89 -27.01
C SER A 330 -16.27 15.95 -28.03
N LEU A 331 -14.96 16.07 -28.22
CA LEU A 331 -14.37 16.96 -29.22
C LEU A 331 -14.41 16.37 -30.64
N THR A 332 -14.48 15.04 -30.75
CA THR A 332 -14.49 14.31 -32.02
C THR A 332 -15.92 14.04 -32.54
N LYS A 333 -16.95 14.28 -31.73
CA LYS A 333 -18.42 14.17 -32.02
C LYS A 333 -18.95 12.79 -32.40
N ASN A 334 -18.08 11.82 -32.68
CA ASN A 334 -18.43 10.44 -33.06
C ASN A 334 -18.77 9.54 -31.88
N ILE A 335 -18.22 9.82 -30.69
CA ILE A 335 -18.47 9.05 -29.45
C ILE A 335 -19.69 9.61 -28.71
N GLY A 336 -19.92 10.93 -28.82
CA GLY A 336 -20.99 11.62 -28.10
C GLY A 336 -20.56 12.06 -26.71
N ASN A 337 -21.36 12.92 -26.10
CA ASN A 337 -21.15 13.44 -24.76
C ASN A 337 -21.64 12.42 -23.73
N HIS A 338 -20.88 12.32 -22.65
CA HIS A 338 -21.20 11.47 -21.51
C HIS A 338 -21.20 12.31 -20.25
N GLY A 339 -22.07 11.98 -19.31
CA GLY A 339 -22.12 12.71 -18.05
C GLY A 339 -22.74 11.89 -16.94
N ALA A 340 -22.75 12.48 -15.75
CA ALA A 340 -23.31 11.87 -14.58
C ALA A 340 -23.92 12.93 -13.66
N ILE A 341 -24.93 12.51 -12.91
CA ILE A 341 -25.43 13.23 -11.74
C ILE A 341 -25.10 12.40 -10.51
N ILE A 342 -24.29 12.96 -9.62
CA ILE A 342 -23.76 12.27 -8.44
C ILE A 342 -24.30 12.97 -7.21
N SER A 343 -25.11 12.30 -6.41
CA SER A 343 -25.58 12.87 -5.14
C SER A 343 -24.45 12.89 -4.12
N ILE A 344 -24.46 13.86 -3.21
CA ILE A 344 -23.47 13.91 -2.11
C ILE A 344 -23.54 12.61 -1.29
N GLY A 345 -22.37 12.05 -0.98
CA GLY A 345 -22.22 10.79 -0.26
C GLY A 345 -22.34 9.52 -1.12
N GLN A 346 -22.58 9.64 -2.43
CA GLN A 346 -22.45 8.51 -3.35
C GLN A 346 -20.98 8.33 -3.73
N SER A 347 -20.48 7.11 -3.63
CA SER A 347 -19.12 6.73 -4.03
C SER A 347 -19.04 6.06 -5.41
N THR A 348 -20.19 5.81 -6.04
CA THR A 348 -20.29 5.19 -7.36
C THR A 348 -21.31 5.93 -8.22
N VAL A 349 -21.04 6.01 -9.51
CA VAL A 349 -21.89 6.67 -10.51
C VAL A 349 -23.01 5.73 -10.92
N THR A 350 -24.20 5.98 -10.36
CA THR A 350 -25.41 5.22 -10.66
C THR A 350 -26.26 5.84 -11.76
N ASP A 351 -26.28 7.17 -11.90
CA ASP A 351 -27.02 7.91 -12.93
C ASP A 351 -26.08 8.33 -14.06
N TRP A 352 -25.62 7.35 -14.85
CA TRP A 352 -24.81 7.57 -16.04
C TRP A 352 -25.69 8.03 -17.20
N ILE A 353 -25.33 9.14 -17.83
CA ILE A 353 -26.15 9.84 -18.82
C ILE A 353 -25.40 9.89 -20.15
N ASN A 354 -26.02 9.33 -21.18
CA ASN A 354 -25.51 9.33 -22.55
C ASN A 354 -26.05 10.52 -23.35
N GLN A 355 -25.54 10.67 -24.58
CA GLN A 355 -25.85 11.77 -25.50
C GLN A 355 -27.35 12.12 -25.62
N SER A 356 -28.27 11.14 -25.60
CA SER A 356 -29.71 11.39 -25.76
C SER A 356 -30.33 12.19 -24.62
N GLU A 357 -29.74 12.13 -23.43
CA GLU A 357 -30.25 12.74 -22.20
C GLU A 357 -29.30 13.79 -21.62
N ILE A 358 -28.21 14.09 -22.32
CA ILE A 358 -27.13 14.95 -21.82
C ILE A 358 -27.59 16.37 -21.46
N GLY A 359 -28.71 16.82 -22.03
CA GLY A 359 -29.35 18.08 -21.66
C GLY A 359 -29.67 18.20 -20.16
N ARG A 360 -29.88 17.06 -19.46
CA ARG A 360 -30.06 17.02 -18.00
C ARG A 360 -28.80 17.51 -17.27
N VAL A 361 -27.63 16.99 -17.65
CA VAL A 361 -26.33 17.37 -17.06
C VAL A 361 -25.97 18.82 -17.42
N ILE A 362 -26.11 19.19 -18.69
CA ILE A 362 -25.80 20.53 -19.19
C ILE A 362 -26.63 21.61 -18.45
N LYS A 363 -27.90 21.32 -18.14
CA LYS A 363 -28.75 22.25 -17.36
C LYS A 363 -28.16 22.55 -15.98
N HIS A 364 -27.67 21.52 -15.28
CA HIS A 364 -27.05 21.69 -13.96
C HIS A 364 -25.74 22.47 -14.05
N ILE A 365 -24.87 22.13 -15.02
CA ILE A 365 -23.60 22.85 -15.24
C ILE A 365 -23.85 24.32 -15.59
N ALA A 366 -24.79 24.62 -16.49
CA ALA A 366 -25.10 25.99 -16.90
C ALA A 366 -25.66 26.84 -15.74
N THR A 367 -26.46 26.23 -14.85
CA THR A 367 -27.07 26.92 -13.71
C THR A 367 -26.02 27.30 -12.65
N ALA A 368 -24.98 26.49 -12.51
CA ALA A 368 -23.87 26.78 -11.60
C ALA A 368 -22.95 27.93 -12.07
N ILE A 369 -22.89 28.20 -13.38
CA ILE A 369 -22.08 29.27 -13.98
C ILE A 369 -22.75 30.65 -13.84
N ILE A 370 -24.07 30.69 -13.67
CA ILE A 370 -24.82 31.93 -13.49
C ILE A 370 -24.76 32.27 -11.99
N PRO A 371 -24.14 33.39 -11.57
CA PRO A 371 -24.21 33.82 -10.18
C PRO A 371 -25.68 33.98 -9.81
N ALA A 372 -26.10 33.41 -8.68
CA ALA A 372 -27.42 33.68 -8.14
C ALA A 372 -27.64 35.20 -8.08
N ALA A 373 -28.61 35.68 -8.87
CA ALA A 373 -28.90 37.10 -9.06
C ALA A 373 -29.49 37.77 -7.82
#